data_AF-A0A348UXW7-F1
#
_entry.id   AF-A0A348UXW7-F1
#
_cell.length_a   1.000
_cell.length_b   1.000
_cell.length_c   1.000
_cell.angle_alpha   90.00
_cell.angle_beta   90.00
_cell.angle_gamma   90.00
#
_symmetry.space_group_name_H-M   'P 1'
#
loop_
_entity.id
_entity.type
_entity.pdbx_description
1 polymer ?
#
loop_
_entity_poly.entity_id
_entity_poly.type
_entity_poly.pdbx_seq_one_letter_code
_entity_poly.pdbx_strand_id
1 'polypeptide(L)' 'MSVITISRGSYSRGKEVAEKVASELGYECISRDILLEASEEFNIPE' A
#
# COMPACT_ATOMS: atom_id res chain seq x y z
N MET A 1 9.22 0.83 14.61
CA MET A 1 9.01 0.32 13.23
C MET A 1 8.61 1.51 12.37
N SER A 2 9.26 1.70 11.24
CA SER A 2 8.99 2.84 10.36
C SER A 2 7.93 2.47 9.33
N VAL A 3 6.95 3.34 9.11
CA VAL A 3 5.88 3.16 8.13
C VAL A 3 5.92 4.32 7.15
N ILE A 4 5.85 4.02 5.85
CA ILE A 4 5.82 5.01 4.78
C ILE A 4 4.44 4.96 4.13
N THR A 5 3.71 6.06 4.14
CA THR A 5 2.39 6.16 3.50
C THR A 5 2.48 7.03 2.27
N ILE A 6 2.07 6.50 1.11
CA ILE A 6 2.02 7.24 -0.16
C ILE A 6 0.57 7.36 -0.59
N SER A 7 -0.05 8.50 -0.27
CA SER A 7 -1.38 8.86 -0.74
C SER A 7 -1.31 9.51 -2.11
N ARG A 8 -2.20 9.10 -3.01
CA ARG A 8 -2.14 9.51 -4.42
C ARG A 8 -3.55 9.66 -5.01
N GLY A 9 -3.76 10.67 -5.85
CA GLY A 9 -5.00 10.78 -6.65
C GLY A 9 -5.01 9.80 -7.82
N SER A 10 -6.15 9.60 -8.48
CA SER A 10 -6.25 8.78 -9.70
C SER A 10 -5.22 9.24 -10.77
N TYR A 11 -4.65 8.30 -11.53
CA TYR A 11 -3.67 8.55 -12.62
C TYR A 11 -2.28 9.12 -12.24
N SER A 12 -1.99 9.36 -10.96
CA SER A 12 -0.74 10.01 -10.48
C SER A 12 0.57 9.17 -10.43
N ARG A 13 0.65 8.02 -11.10
CA ARG A 13 1.75 7.00 -10.99
C ARG A 13 2.26 6.60 -9.59
N GLY A 14 1.68 7.06 -8.48
CA GLY A 14 2.15 6.78 -7.12
C GLY A 14 2.24 5.31 -6.66
N LYS A 15 1.67 4.34 -7.39
CA LYS A 15 1.84 2.89 -7.15
C LYS A 15 3.25 2.50 -7.56
N GLU A 16 3.68 2.94 -8.75
CA GLU A 16 5.05 2.75 -9.22
C GLU A 16 6.06 3.41 -8.29
N VAL A 17 5.72 4.59 -7.73
CA VAL A 17 6.57 5.26 -6.73
C VAL A 17 6.63 4.43 -5.45
N ALA A 18 5.49 3.94 -4.94
CA ALA A 18 5.45 3.12 -3.74
C ALA A 18 6.23 1.81 -3.88
N GLU A 19 6.08 1.11 -5.00
CA GLU A 19 6.81 -0.11 -5.30
C GLU A 19 8.32 0.14 -5.41
N LYS A 20 8.74 1.22 -6.08
CA LYS A 20 10.16 1.59 -6.18
C LYS A 20 10.75 1.96 -4.83
N VAL A 21 10.07 2.80 -4.04
CA VAL A 21 10.54 3.19 -2.70
C VAL A 21 10.66 1.98 -1.79
N ALA A 22 9.67 1.08 -1.82
CA ALA A 22 9.69 -0.15 -1.04
C ALA A 22 10.86 -1.06 -1.46
N SER A 23 11.08 -1.23 -2.76
CA SER A 23 12.21 -2.02 -3.29
C SER A 23 13.57 -1.44 -2.91
N GLU A 24 13.77 -0.13 -3.05
CA GLU A 24 15.05 0.54 -2.73
C GLU A 24 15.37 0.51 -1.24
N LEU A 25 14.35 0.55 -0.38
CA LEU A 25 14.51 0.58 1.07
C LEU A 25 14.37 -0.81 1.73
N GLY A 26 14.04 -1.85 0.97
CA GLY A 26 13.82 -3.21 1.49
C GLY A 26 12.55 -3.34 2.34
N TYR A 27 11.50 -2.58 2.03
CA TYR A 27 10.19 -2.67 2.67
C TYR A 27 9.21 -3.47 1.80
N GLU A 28 8.17 -4.03 2.42
CA GLU A 28 7.01 -4.53 1.70
C GLU A 28 6.09 -3.38 1.28
N CYS A 29 5.55 -3.46 0.07
CA CYS A 29 4.58 -2.50 -0.45
C CYS A 29 3.18 -3.12 -0.43
N ILE A 30 2.27 -2.53 0.35
CA ILE A 30 0.88 -2.99 0.46
C ILE A 30 -0.04 -1.87 -0.03
N SER A 31 -0.99 -2.19 -0.91
CA SER A 31 -2.01 -1.25 -1.38
C SER A 31 -3.25 -1.28 -0.50
N ARG A 32 -4.05 -0.21 -0.57
CA ARG A 32 -5.34 -0.16 0.13
C ARG A 32 -6.30 -1.25 -0.33
N ASP A 33 -6.28 -1.59 -1.61
CA ASP A 33 -7.16 -2.64 -2.16
C ASP A 33 -6.93 -4.00 -1.48
N ILE A 34 -5.67 -4.36 -1.19
CA ILE A 34 -5.33 -5.59 -0.46
C ILE A 34 -5.86 -5.54 0.98
N LEU A 35 -5.82 -4.37 1.62
CA LEU A 35 -6.34 -4.21 2.99
C LEU A 35 -7.87 -4.36 3.02
N LEU A 36 -8.58 -3.83 2.03
CA LEU A 36 -10.02 -4.00 1.89
C LEU A 36 -10.39 -5.47 1.66
N GLU A 37 -9.73 -6.15 0.72
CA GLU A 37 -9.96 -7.57 0.43
C GLU A 37 -9.73 -8.44 1.68
N ALA A 38 -8.64 -8.19 2.41
CA ALA A 38 -8.36 -8.91 3.66
C ALA A 38 -9.39 -8.60 4.75
N SER A 39 -9.79 -7.34 4.91
CA SER A 39 -10.83 -6.92 5.85
C SER A 39 -12.15 -7.67 5.63
N GLU A 40 -12.56 -7.81 4.36
CA GLU A 40 -13.73 -8.61 3.97
C GLU A 40 -13.53 -10.11 4.24
N GLU A 41 -12.38 -10.68 3.85
CA GLU A 41 -12.09 -12.11 4.03
C GLU A 41 -12.08 -12.53 5.50
N PHE A 42 -11.47 -11.70 6.37
CA PHE A 42 -11.35 -11.99 7.80
C PHE A 42 -12.52 -11.45 8.64
N ASN A 43 -13.49 -10.76 8.01
CA ASN A 43 -14.65 -10.14 8.66
C ASN A 43 -14.23 -9.22 9.84
N ILE A 44 -13.21 -8.40 9.60
CA ILE A 44 -12.68 -7.38 10.54
C ILE A 44 -12.77 -6.00 9.91
N PRO A 45 -12.94 -4.92 10.68
CA PRO A 45 -12.94 -3.57 10.13
C PRO A 45 -11.55 -3.17 9.59
N GLU A 46 -11.55 -2.43 8.48
CA GLU A 46 -10.37 -1.70 7.96
C GLU A 46 -10.03 -0.48 8.82
#